data_AF-A0A6L9EVR9-F1
#
_entry.id   AF-A0A6L9EVR9-F1
#
_cell.length_a   1.000
_cell.length_b   1.000
_cell.length_c   1.000
_cell.angle_alpha   90.00
_cell.angle_beta   90.00
_cell.angle_gamma   90.00
#
_symmetry.space_group_name_H-M   'P 1'
#
loop_
_entity.id
_entity.type
_entity.pdbx_description
1 polymer ?
#
loop_
_entity_poly.entity_id
_entity_poly.type
_entity_poly.pdbx_seq_one_letter_code
_entity_poly.pdbx_strand_id
1 'polypeptide(L)'
;MNLRSIKPYIKYLYIGMLLMHSANKFLIRPWVLEHHFSRFWVVLVNSLPNFLEAVVGIIVLTGIGLLLKVCFFKALNTINNKTLLSIASVIAGIYVITQELKIHNLGGRNVYDPNDLIASIIGLVFTYLLIYKKGILKKEGERELAIQKTA
;
A
#
# COMPACT_ATOMS: atom_id res chain seq x y z
N MET A 1 -0.99 -4.01 22.86
CA MET A 1 -0.60 -4.67 21.59
C MET A 1 0.80 -4.20 21.22
N ASN A 2 1.75 -5.11 20.95
CA ASN A 2 3.14 -4.74 20.66
C ASN A 2 3.34 -4.62 19.14
N LEU A 3 3.82 -3.48 18.63
CA LEU A 3 4.07 -3.25 17.18
C LEU A 3 5.04 -4.27 16.56
N ARG A 4 5.84 -4.96 17.37
CA ARG A 4 6.65 -6.11 16.94
C ARG A 4 5.82 -7.31 16.44
N SER A 5 4.50 -7.30 16.60
CA SER A 5 3.61 -8.35 16.10
C SER A 5 3.20 -8.17 14.64
N ILE A 6 3.58 -7.08 13.95
CA ILE A 6 3.32 -6.95 12.50
C ILE A 6 4.01 -8.09 11.74
N LYS A 7 3.27 -8.73 10.84
CA LYS A 7 3.80 -9.85 10.05
C LYS A 7 4.95 -9.38 9.15
N PRO A 8 6.04 -10.15 9.03
CA PRO A 8 7.24 -9.73 8.31
C PRO A 8 6.96 -9.44 6.83
N TYR A 9 6.02 -10.15 6.21
CA TYR A 9 5.65 -9.92 4.81
C TYR A 9 5.13 -8.49 4.57
N ILE A 10 4.49 -7.83 5.55
CA ILE A 10 4.03 -6.44 5.42
C ILE A 10 5.21 -5.48 5.33
N LYS A 11 6.28 -5.74 6.10
CA LYS A 11 7.51 -4.94 6.06
C LYS A 11 8.22 -5.11 4.72
N TYR A 12 8.36 -6.35 4.25
CA TYR A 12 8.94 -6.65 2.95
C TYR A 12 8.10 -6.07 1.81
N LEU A 13 6.78 -6.13 1.91
CA LEU A 13 5.87 -5.51 0.95
C LEU A 13 6.08 -3.99 0.92
N TYR A 14 6.05 -3.31 2.06
CA TYR A 14 6.27 -1.87 2.13
C TYR A 14 7.62 -1.44 1.54
N ILE A 15 8.71 -2.05 2.01
CA ILE A 15 10.07 -1.73 1.52
C ILE A 15 10.19 -2.06 0.03
N GLY A 16 9.70 -3.22 -0.40
CA GLY A 16 9.73 -3.64 -1.79
C GLY A 16 8.97 -2.69 -2.71
N MET A 17 7.80 -2.21 -2.29
CA MET A 17 7.01 -1.25 -3.07
C MET A 17 7.70 0.12 -3.17
N LEU A 18 8.35 0.60 -2.10
CA LEU A 18 9.14 1.84 -2.16
C LEU A 18 10.34 1.70 -3.10
N LEU A 19 11.08 0.60 -3.00
CA LEU A 19 12.22 0.33 -3.89
C LEU A 19 11.76 0.23 -5.34
N MET A 20 10.65 -0.46 -5.60
CA MET A 20 10.06 -0.57 -6.93
C MET A 20 9.59 0.78 -7.47
N HIS A 21 9.00 1.63 -6.61
CA HIS A 21 8.58 2.98 -6.98
C HIS A 21 9.79 3.84 -7.39
N SER A 22 10.83 3.86 -6.57
CA SER A 22 12.08 4.59 -6.86
C SER A 22 12.76 4.06 -8.12
N ALA A 23 12.91 2.73 -8.25
CA ALA A 23 13.50 2.12 -9.44
C ALA A 23 12.69 2.45 -10.70
N ASN A 24 11.36 2.38 -10.64
CA ASN A 24 10.52 2.75 -11.78
C ASN A 24 10.72 4.22 -12.17
N LYS A 25 10.69 5.12 -11.19
CA LYS A 25 10.79 6.56 -11.42
C LYS A 25 12.14 6.98 -12.01
N PHE A 26 13.24 6.45 -11.49
CA PHE A 26 14.59 6.93 -11.81
C PHE A 26 15.31 6.10 -12.88
N LEU A 27 14.95 4.83 -13.06
CA LEU A 27 15.69 3.92 -13.93
C LEU A 27 14.80 3.38 -15.06
N ILE A 28 13.70 2.72 -14.71
CA ILE A 28 12.92 1.93 -15.68
C ILE A 28 12.13 2.85 -16.62
N ARG A 29 11.39 3.82 -16.08
CA ARG A 29 10.54 4.71 -16.88
C ARG A 29 11.36 5.53 -17.90
N PRO A 30 12.45 6.23 -17.52
CA PRO A 30 13.27 6.96 -18.50
C PRO A 30 13.77 6.03 -19.61
N TRP A 31 14.31 4.87 -19.24
CA TRP A 31 14.84 3.90 -20.19
C TRP A 31 13.78 3.38 -21.19
N VAL A 32 12.58 3.06 -20.70
CA VAL A 32 11.46 2.59 -21.55
C VAL A 32 11.00 3.69 -22.52
N LEU A 33 10.99 4.95 -22.09
CA LEU A 33 10.57 6.07 -22.92
C LEU A 33 11.62 6.45 -23.99
N GLU A 34 12.91 6.32 -23.68
CA GLU A 34 14.01 6.61 -24.61
C GLU A 34 14.11 5.58 -25.75
N HIS A 35 13.82 4.30 -25.47
CA HIS A 35 14.02 3.22 -26.43
C HIS A 35 12.77 2.91 -27.28
N HIS A 36 11.74 3.78 -27.26
CA HIS A 36 10.51 3.64 -28.05
C HIS A 36 9.84 2.25 -27.94
N PHE A 37 9.74 1.72 -26.72
CA PHE A 37 9.06 0.46 -26.46
C PHE A 37 7.59 0.50 -26.89
N SER A 38 6.99 -0.70 -27.01
CA SER A 38 5.57 -0.82 -27.35
C SER A 38 4.67 -0.10 -26.35
N ARG A 39 3.47 0.30 -26.81
CA ARG A 39 2.47 1.04 -26.01
C ARG A 39 2.17 0.36 -24.67
N PHE A 40 2.15 -0.97 -24.64
CA PHE A 40 1.92 -1.74 -23.42
C PHE A 40 2.95 -1.38 -22.32
N TRP A 41 4.24 -1.37 -22.65
CA TRP A 41 5.30 -1.08 -21.68
C TRP A 41 5.25 0.37 -21.21
N VAL A 42 4.97 1.29 -22.12
CA VAL A 42 4.83 2.73 -21.79
C VAL A 42 3.69 2.94 -20.80
N VAL A 43 2.52 2.34 -21.04
CA VAL A 43 1.37 2.42 -20.12
C VAL A 43 1.73 1.78 -18.78
N LEU A 44 2.35 0.60 -18.79
CA LEU A 44 2.73 -0.10 -17.56
C LEU A 44 3.63 0.75 -16.66
N VAL A 45 4.73 1.30 -17.20
CA VAL A 45 5.68 2.08 -16.39
C VAL A 45 5.13 3.43 -15.94
N ASN A 46 4.18 4.00 -16.69
CA ASN A 46 3.53 5.26 -16.33
C ASN A 46 2.48 5.07 -15.23
N SER A 47 1.71 3.98 -15.25
CA SER A 47 0.65 3.71 -14.26
C SER A 47 1.13 2.94 -13.02
N LEU A 48 2.31 2.32 -13.08
CA LEU A 48 2.91 1.60 -11.95
C LEU A 48 3.04 2.47 -10.67
N PRO A 49 3.49 3.75 -10.72
CA PRO A 49 3.54 4.61 -9.54
C PRO A 49 2.21 4.70 -8.79
N ASN A 50 1.08 4.83 -9.49
CA ASN A 50 -0.25 4.99 -8.90
C ASN A 50 -0.73 3.69 -8.26
N PHE A 51 -0.45 2.54 -8.88
CA PHE A 51 -0.65 1.24 -8.25
C PHE A 51 0.13 1.12 -6.93
N LEU A 52 1.42 1.49 -6.95
CA LEU A 52 2.30 1.41 -5.77
C LEU A 52 1.85 2.37 -4.65
N GLU A 53 1.41 3.57 -5.02
CA GLU A 53 0.88 4.57 -4.09
C GLU A 53 -0.38 4.06 -3.38
N ALA A 54 -1.29 3.42 -4.09
CA ALA A 54 -2.46 2.77 -3.49
C ALA A 54 -2.08 1.66 -2.50
N VAL A 55 -1.12 0.80 -2.86
CA VAL A 55 -0.62 -0.28 -2.00
C VAL A 55 0.01 0.28 -0.73
N VAL A 56 0.93 1.24 -0.88
CA VAL A 56 1.63 1.87 0.23
C VAL A 56 0.65 2.65 1.12
N GLY A 57 -0.29 3.38 0.53
CA GLY A 57 -1.31 4.14 1.25
C GLY A 57 -2.12 3.28 2.20
N ILE A 58 -2.61 2.12 1.75
CA ILE A 58 -3.34 1.18 2.61
C ILE A 58 -2.46 0.68 3.76
N ILE A 59 -1.22 0.28 3.48
CA ILE A 59 -0.30 -0.25 4.49
C ILE A 59 0.00 0.81 5.56
N VAL A 60 0.33 2.04 5.12
CA VAL A 60 0.68 3.15 6.00
C VAL A 60 -0.51 3.55 6.86
N LEU A 61 -1.69 3.77 6.27
CA LEU A 61 -2.89 4.17 7.01
C LEU A 61 -3.36 3.08 7.98
N THR A 62 -3.27 1.81 7.60
CA THR A 62 -3.56 0.71 8.53
C THR A 62 -2.55 0.68 9.67
N GLY A 63 -1.26 0.89 9.39
CA GLY A 63 -0.20 1.00 10.39
C GLY A 63 -0.43 2.15 11.37
N ILE A 64 -0.76 3.34 10.87
CA ILE A 64 -1.13 4.52 11.68
C ILE A 64 -2.35 4.20 12.54
N GLY A 65 -3.39 3.61 11.97
CA GLY A 65 -4.59 3.22 12.70
C GLY A 65 -4.30 2.25 13.86
N LEU A 66 -3.40 1.28 13.64
CA LEU A 66 -2.97 0.35 14.68
C LEU A 66 -2.13 1.05 15.75
N LEU A 67 -1.28 2.01 15.37
CA LEU A 67 -0.51 2.83 16.30
C LEU A 67 -1.43 3.67 17.18
N LEU A 68 -2.43 4.34 16.59
CA LEU A 68 -3.42 5.16 17.32
C LEU A 68 -4.23 4.32 18.32
N LYS A 69 -4.57 3.09 17.94
CA LYS A 69 -5.25 2.12 18.81
C LYS A 69 -4.43 1.76 20.04
N VAL A 70 -3.10 1.69 19.91
CA VAL A 70 -2.19 1.35 21.02
C VAL A 70 -1.84 2.55 21.89
N CYS A 71 -1.52 3.67 21.26
CA CYS A 71 -0.85 4.79 21.93
C CYS A 71 -1.83 5.82 22.52
N PHE A 72 -3.02 6.01 21.92
CA PHE A 72 -3.81 7.21 22.21
C PHE A 72 -5.24 6.90 22.65
N PHE A 73 -5.98 6.08 21.90
CA PHE A 73 -7.44 6.04 22.06
C PHE A 73 -7.93 4.67 22.52
N LYS A 74 -8.23 4.53 23.82
CA LYS A 74 -8.94 3.36 24.36
C LYS A 74 -10.24 3.09 23.61
N ALA A 75 -10.91 4.12 23.11
CA ALA A 75 -12.12 3.98 22.27
C ALA A 75 -11.87 3.22 20.96
N LEU A 76 -10.66 3.31 20.37
CA LEU A 76 -10.31 2.56 19.16
C LEU A 76 -10.03 1.08 19.45
N ASN A 77 -9.90 0.66 20.72
CA ASN A 77 -9.68 -0.74 21.05
C ASN A 77 -10.85 -1.65 20.65
N THR A 78 -12.07 -1.11 20.62
CA THR A 78 -13.28 -1.83 20.20
C THR A 78 -13.33 -2.08 18.70
N ILE A 79 -12.62 -1.27 17.90
CA ILE A 79 -12.59 -1.41 16.45
C ILE A 79 -11.76 -2.62 16.07
N ASN A 80 -12.38 -3.58 15.38
CA ASN A 80 -11.67 -4.76 14.92
C ASN A 80 -10.66 -4.40 13.79
N ASN A 81 -9.63 -5.22 13.61
CA ASN A 81 -8.56 -4.91 12.66
C ASN A 81 -9.03 -4.92 11.19
N LYS A 82 -10.11 -5.65 10.87
CA LYS A 82 -10.70 -5.70 9.52
C LYS A 82 -11.43 -4.40 9.19
N THR A 83 -12.18 -3.85 10.14
CA THR A 83 -12.84 -2.55 10.05
C THR A 83 -11.80 -1.45 9.90
N LEU A 84 -10.70 -1.51 10.66
CA LEU A 84 -9.59 -0.58 10.51
C LEU A 84 -8.98 -0.64 9.10
N LEU A 85 -8.75 -1.84 8.57
CA LEU A 85 -8.29 -2.03 7.19
C LEU A 85 -9.29 -1.45 6.17
N SER A 86 -10.59 -1.68 6.36
CA SER A 86 -11.62 -1.11 5.47
C SER A 86 -11.60 0.42 5.51
N ILE A 87 -11.52 1.04 6.69
CA ILE A 87 -11.41 2.50 6.84
C ILE A 87 -10.15 3.02 6.14
N ALA A 88 -9.00 2.40 6.40
CA ALA A 88 -7.74 2.76 5.75
C ALA A 88 -7.82 2.63 4.22
N SER A 89 -8.47 1.59 3.71
CA SER A 89 -8.69 1.39 2.28
C SER A 89 -9.59 2.44 1.65
N VAL A 90 -10.65 2.87 2.36
CA VAL A 90 -11.52 3.95 1.89
C VAL A 90 -10.76 5.27 1.84
N ILE A 91 -10.02 5.60 2.89
CA ILE A 91 -9.22 6.86 2.94
C ILE A 91 -8.14 6.85 1.85
N ALA A 92 -7.40 5.75 1.70
CA ALA A 92 -6.43 5.59 0.62
C ALA A 92 -7.08 5.74 -0.75
N GLY A 93 -8.26 5.14 -0.93
CA GLY A 93 -9.04 5.21 -2.17
C GLY A 93 -9.47 6.64 -2.51
N ILE A 94 -10.03 7.36 -1.53
CA ILE A 94 -10.36 8.78 -1.69
C ILE A 94 -9.11 9.54 -2.11
N TYR A 95 -7.99 9.36 -1.42
CA TYR A 95 -6.74 10.05 -1.72
C TYR A 95 -6.27 9.83 -3.17
N VAL A 96 -6.09 8.56 -3.59
CA VAL A 96 -5.55 8.27 -4.94
C VAL A 96 -6.54 8.61 -6.06
N ILE A 97 -7.84 8.34 -5.88
CA ILE A 97 -8.84 8.65 -6.91
C ILE A 97 -8.98 10.15 -7.10
N THR A 98 -9.05 10.92 -6.00
CA THR A 98 -9.16 12.39 -6.08
C THR A 98 -7.89 13.03 -6.61
N GLN A 99 -6.72 12.40 -6.41
CA GLN A 99 -5.46 12.81 -7.01
C GLN A 99 -5.50 12.66 -8.54
N GLU A 100 -5.97 11.50 -9.03
CA GLU A 100 -6.08 11.27 -10.47
C GLU A 100 -7.10 12.18 -11.14
N LEU A 101 -8.25 12.37 -10.49
CA LEU A 101 -9.31 13.27 -10.96
C LEU A 101 -8.97 14.77 -10.84
N LYS A 102 -7.73 15.12 -10.46
CA LYS A 102 -7.27 16.51 -10.38
C LYS A 102 -7.99 17.38 -9.37
N ILE A 103 -8.65 16.75 -8.40
CA ILE A 103 -9.28 17.46 -7.28
C ILE A 103 -8.18 17.97 -6.33
N HIS A 104 -7.07 17.23 -6.21
CA HIS A 104 -5.83 17.72 -5.58
C HIS A 104 -4.60 17.22 -6.35
N ASN A 105 -3.44 17.82 -6.08
CA ASN A 105 -2.17 17.51 -6.75
C ASN A 105 -1.04 17.28 -5.74
N LEU A 106 -1.32 16.63 -4.61
CA LEU A 106 -0.34 16.42 -3.54
C LEU A 106 0.83 15.51 -3.98
N GLY A 107 0.61 14.61 -4.93
CA GLY A 107 1.64 13.80 -5.59
C GLY A 107 2.43 14.51 -6.71
N GLY A 108 2.15 15.78 -6.99
CA GLY A 108 2.78 16.58 -8.04
C GLY A 108 1.91 16.80 -9.28
N ARG A 109 2.53 17.16 -10.41
CA ARG A 109 1.82 17.42 -11.68
C ARG A 109 1.49 16.11 -12.40
N ASN A 110 0.47 15.39 -11.94
CA ASN A 110 -0.10 14.31 -12.75
C ASN A 110 -0.77 14.90 -14.02
N VAL A 111 -0.95 14.09 -15.04
CA VAL A 111 -1.90 14.36 -16.12
C VAL A 111 -2.96 13.30 -15.97
N TYR A 112 -4.24 13.63 -16.15
CA TYR A 112 -5.28 12.63 -16.05
C TYR A 112 -5.07 11.55 -17.13
N ASP A 113 -4.87 10.30 -16.70
CA ASP A 113 -4.81 9.11 -17.56
C ASP A 113 -5.78 8.04 -16.98
N PRO A 114 -6.75 7.55 -17.77
CA PRO A 114 -7.62 6.46 -17.34
C PRO A 114 -6.88 5.20 -16.87
N ASN A 115 -5.69 4.91 -17.42
CA ASN A 115 -4.87 3.77 -17.02
C ASN A 115 -4.35 3.93 -15.58
N ASP A 116 -4.03 5.15 -15.16
CA ASP A 116 -3.54 5.46 -13.83
C ASP A 116 -4.64 5.30 -12.77
N LEU A 117 -5.87 5.68 -13.12
CA LEU A 117 -7.06 5.43 -12.28
C LEU A 117 -7.32 3.93 -12.14
N ILE A 118 -7.25 3.17 -13.24
CA ILE A 118 -7.40 1.70 -13.21
C ILE A 118 -6.30 1.07 -12.36
N ALA A 119 -5.05 1.49 -12.52
CA ALA A 119 -3.91 0.99 -11.75
C ALA A 119 -4.09 1.26 -10.24
N SER A 120 -4.59 2.45 -9.89
CA SER A 120 -4.93 2.80 -8.51
C SER A 120 -6.00 1.86 -7.93
N ILE A 121 -7.09 1.63 -8.67
CA ILE A 121 -8.18 0.72 -8.26
C ILE A 121 -7.65 -0.71 -8.07
N ILE A 122 -6.83 -1.20 -9.00
CA ILE A 122 -6.21 -2.52 -8.90
C ILE A 122 -5.33 -2.60 -7.64
N GLY A 123 -4.53 -1.57 -7.36
CA GLY A 123 -3.69 -1.50 -6.16
C GLY A 123 -4.48 -1.53 -4.85
N LEU A 124 -5.60 -0.79 -4.80
CA LEU A 124 -6.52 -0.79 -3.65
C LEU A 124 -7.11 -2.18 -3.41
N VAL A 125 -7.72 -2.77 -4.45
CA VAL A 125 -8.38 -4.09 -4.36
C VAL A 125 -7.36 -5.18 -4.02
N PHE A 126 -6.23 -5.20 -4.71
CA PHE A 126 -5.15 -6.17 -4.48
C PHE A 126 -4.69 -6.14 -3.02
N THR A 127 -4.37 -4.95 -2.50
CA THR A 127 -3.82 -4.80 -1.15
C THR A 127 -4.85 -5.11 -0.09
N TYR A 128 -6.09 -4.64 -0.28
CA TYR A 128 -7.19 -4.96 0.62
C TYR A 128 -7.39 -6.48 0.74
N LEU A 129 -7.50 -7.19 -0.39
CA LEU A 129 -7.70 -8.63 -0.40
C LEU A 129 -6.52 -9.40 0.20
N LEU A 130 -5.28 -8.96 -0.11
CA LEU A 130 -4.07 -9.57 0.42
C LEU A 130 -4.03 -9.49 1.96
N ILE A 131 -4.25 -8.31 2.52
CA ILE A 131 -4.20 -8.09 3.97
C ILE A 131 -5.44 -8.71 4.65
N TYR A 132 -6.62 -8.63 4.03
CA TYR A 132 -7.83 -9.24 4.57
C TYR A 132 -7.67 -10.75 4.75
N LYS A 133 -7.07 -11.43 3.76
CA LYS A 133 -6.83 -12.88 3.81
C LYS A 133 -5.68 -13.27 4.75
N LYS A 134 -4.52 -12.58 4.68
CA LYS A 134 -3.32 -12.99 5.43
C LYS A 134 -3.24 -12.40 6.84
N GLY A 135 -4.01 -11.35 7.11
CA GLY A 135 -3.96 -10.56 8.34
C GLY A 135 -2.68 -9.73 8.44
N ILE A 136 -2.74 -8.64 9.21
CA ILE A 136 -1.58 -7.74 9.40
C ILE A 136 -0.75 -8.09 10.64
N LEU A 137 -1.38 -8.65 11.68
CA LEU A 137 -0.74 -9.04 12.93
C LEU A 137 -0.54 -10.56 13.00
N LYS A 138 0.57 -10.99 13.60
CA LYS A 138 0.79 -12.38 14.00
C LYS A 138 -0.25 -12.79 15.04
N LYS A 139 -0.80 -14.00 14.92
CA LYS A 139 -1.61 -14.60 15.99
C LYS A 139 -0.67 -15.01 17.14
N GLU A 140 -1.18 -15.05 18.38
CA GLU A 140 -0.36 -15.39 19.55
C GLU A 140 0.36 -16.75 19.40
N GLY A 141 -0.32 -17.78 18.88
CA GLY A 141 0.31 -19.09 18.60
C GLY A 141 1.36 -19.12 17.48
N GLU A 142 1.34 -18.16 16.54
CA GLU A 142 2.40 -18.04 15.51
C GLU A 142 3.71 -17.48 16.11
N ARG A 143 3.62 -16.82 17.28
CA ARG A 143 4.76 -16.21 17.97
C ARG A 143 5.56 -17.25 18.74
N GLU A 144 4.89 -18.19 19.40
CA GLU A 144 5.50 -19.30 20.14
C GLU A 144 6.27 -20.24 19.21
N LEU A 145 5.66 -20.60 18.06
CA LEU A 145 6.30 -21.43 17.05
C LEU A 145 7.54 -20.78 16.40
N ALA A 146 7.55 -19.44 16.30
CA ALA A 146 8.69 -18.71 15.78
C ALA A 146 9.85 -18.65 16.79
N ILE A 147 9.55 -18.52 18.08
CA ILE A 147 10.57 -18.55 19.14
C ILE A 147 11.23 -19.93 19.20
N GLN A 148 10.45 -21.01 19.12
CA GLN A 148 10.99 -22.38 19.09
C GLN A 148 11.88 -22.69 17.89
N LYS A 149 11.67 -22.03 16.73
CA LYS A 149 12.52 -22.23 15.54
C LYS A 149 13.83 -21.43 15.56
N THR A 150 13.99 -20.53 16.54
CA THR A 150 15.16 -19.66 16.65
C THR A 150 16.00 -19.97 17.91
N ALA A 151 15.56 -20.97 18.69
CA ALA A 151 16.26 -21.55 19.83
C ALA A 151 16.87 -22.89 19.41
#